data_AF-A0A1B0B0N9-F1
#
_entry.id   AF-A0A1B0B0N9-F1
#
_cell.length_a   1.000
_cell.length_b   1.000
_cell.length_c   1.000
_cell.angle_alpha   90.00
_cell.angle_beta   90.00
_cell.angle_gamma   90.00
#
_symmetry.space_group_name_H-M   'P 1'
#
loop_
_entity.id
_entity.type
_entity.pdbx_description
1 polymer ?
#
loop_
_entity_poly.entity_id
_entity_poly.type
_entity_poly.pdbx_seq_one_letter_code
_entity_poly.pdbx_strand_id
1 'polypeptide(L)'
;MHLTIPAEWNDMNLRWNTSDYGGIKDLRIPPHRIWKPDVLMYNSADEGFDGTYQTNVVVRNNGSCLYVPPGIFKSTCKIDITWFPFDDQRCEMKFGSWTYDGFQLDLQLQDETGGDISSYVLNGEWELLGVPGKRNEIYYNCCPEPYIDITFTIIIRRRTLYYFFNLIIPCVLIASMALLGFTLPPDSGEKLSLGKLNGI
;
A
#
# COMPACT_ATOMS: atom_id res chain seq x y z
N MET A 1 5.69 1.33 -0.93
CA MET A 1 5.04 2.29 0.00
C MET A 1 5.75 2.20 1.34
N HIS A 2 6.02 3.33 1.99
CA HIS A 2 6.52 3.33 3.37
C HIS A 2 5.32 3.19 4.30
N LEU A 3 5.28 2.12 5.09
CA LEU A 3 4.20 1.84 6.03
C LEU A 3 4.78 1.42 7.37
N THR A 4 4.00 1.64 8.42
CA THR A 4 4.29 1.15 9.76
C THR A 4 3.15 0.23 10.15
N ILE A 5 3.48 -0.99 10.60
CA ILE A 5 2.47 -1.99 10.99
C ILE A 5 2.52 -2.15 12.50
N PRO A 6 1.70 -1.40 13.26
CA PRO A 6 1.63 -1.60 14.70
C PRO A 6 0.99 -2.96 15.01
N ALA A 7 1.66 -3.74 15.84
CA ALA A 7 1.15 -4.99 16.38
C ALA A 7 1.16 -4.91 17.91
N GLU A 8 0.02 -5.20 18.53
CA GLU A 8 -0.10 -5.30 19.97
C GLU A 8 -0.59 -6.71 20.34
N TRP A 9 0.08 -7.34 21.29
CA TRP A 9 -0.35 -8.62 21.88
C TRP A 9 -0.07 -8.64 23.38
N ASN A 10 -0.60 -9.64 24.08
CA ASN A 10 -0.41 -9.82 25.51
C ASN A 10 0.30 -11.13 25.79
N ASP A 11 1.48 -11.06 26.40
CA ASP A 11 2.25 -12.23 26.82
C ASP A 11 2.21 -12.36 28.35
N MET A 12 1.69 -13.50 28.83
CA MET A 12 1.58 -13.76 30.28
C MET A 12 2.93 -14.02 30.93
N ASN A 13 3.92 -14.53 30.19
CA ASN A 13 5.26 -14.83 30.72
C ASN A 13 6.12 -13.58 30.90
N LEU A 14 5.74 -12.46 30.27
CA LEU A 14 6.45 -11.18 30.34
C LEU A 14 5.81 -10.22 31.35
N ARG A 15 5.08 -10.73 32.35
CA ARG A 15 4.49 -9.93 33.43
C ARG A 15 5.43 -9.83 34.62
N TRP A 16 5.53 -8.65 35.21
CA TRP A 16 6.28 -8.45 36.46
C TRP A 16 5.59 -7.42 37.35
N ASN A 17 5.87 -7.50 38.64
CA ASN A 17 5.41 -6.52 39.61
C ASN A 17 6.40 -5.35 39.66
N THR A 18 5.92 -4.13 39.44
CA THR A 18 6.75 -2.92 39.45
C THR A 18 7.46 -2.72 40.79
N SER A 19 6.86 -3.16 41.89
CA SER A 19 7.40 -3.00 43.24
C SER A 19 8.71 -3.76 43.47
N ASP A 20 8.88 -4.90 42.78
CA ASP A 20 10.06 -5.77 42.95
C ASP A 20 11.27 -5.28 42.13
N TYR A 21 11.02 -4.39 41.16
CA TYR A 21 12.01 -3.91 40.19
C TYR A 21 12.14 -2.39 40.20
N GLY A 22 12.02 -1.76 41.37
CA GLY A 22 12.30 -0.32 41.53
C GLY A 22 11.34 0.60 40.76
N GLY A 23 10.11 0.16 40.50
CA GLY A 23 9.09 0.95 39.81
C GLY A 23 9.14 0.91 38.28
N ILE A 24 9.93 0.01 37.68
CA ILE A 24 10.04 -0.12 36.22
C ILE A 24 8.71 -0.60 35.63
N LYS A 25 8.11 0.21 34.74
CA LYS A 25 6.81 -0.08 34.10
C LYS A 25 6.92 -0.59 32.68
N ASP A 26 7.98 -0.25 31.97
CA ASP A 26 8.18 -0.63 30.58
C ASP A 26 9.65 -0.91 30.23
N LEU A 27 9.86 -1.84 29.31
CA LEU A 27 11.17 -2.31 28.85
C LEU A 27 11.19 -2.33 27.32
N ARG A 28 12.36 -2.08 26.73
CA ARG A 28 12.58 -2.20 25.28
C ARG A 28 13.44 -3.43 25.03
N ILE A 29 12.85 -4.45 24.42
CA ILE A 29 13.49 -5.75 24.20
C ILE A 29 13.66 -5.97 22.68
N PRO A 30 14.85 -6.40 22.22
CA PRO A 30 15.03 -6.77 20.83
C PRO A 30 14.06 -7.89 20.40
N PRO A 31 13.50 -7.83 19.18
CA PRO A 31 12.41 -8.70 18.75
C PRO A 31 12.84 -10.17 18.59
N HIS A 32 14.14 -10.46 18.48
CA HIS A 32 14.68 -11.81 18.39
C HIS A 32 14.77 -12.54 19.76
N ARG A 33 14.55 -11.84 20.88
CA ARG A 33 14.63 -12.42 22.24
C ARG A 33 13.28 -12.85 22.80
N ILE A 34 12.19 -12.43 22.18
CA ILE A 34 10.83 -12.72 22.60
C ILE A 34 10.05 -13.27 21.41
N TRP A 35 8.95 -13.95 21.69
CA TRP A 35 8.03 -14.35 20.64
C TRP A 35 7.36 -13.12 20.04
N LYS A 36 7.20 -13.13 18.71
CA LYS A 36 6.43 -12.15 17.95
C LYS A 36 5.61 -12.88 16.89
N PRO A 37 4.43 -12.36 16.52
CA PRO A 37 3.65 -12.94 15.43
C PRO A 37 4.39 -12.78 14.09
N ASP A 38 4.19 -13.73 13.19
CA ASP A 38 4.77 -13.82 11.84
C ASP A 38 3.84 -13.20 10.79
N VAL A 39 3.44 -11.95 11.00
CA VAL A 39 2.59 -11.22 10.05
C VAL A 39 3.41 -10.83 8.82
N LEU A 40 3.06 -11.39 7.67
CA LEU A 40 3.71 -11.16 6.38
C LEU A 40 2.69 -10.74 5.31
N MET A 41 3.18 -10.11 4.24
CA MET A 41 2.36 -9.69 3.12
C MET A 41 2.31 -10.78 2.04
N TYR A 42 1.13 -11.34 1.75
CA TYR A 42 1.00 -12.46 0.82
C TYR A 42 1.24 -12.07 -0.64
N ASN A 43 0.77 -10.89 -1.06
CA ASN A 43 0.89 -10.40 -2.42
C ASN A 43 2.11 -9.48 -2.60
N SER A 44 3.25 -9.85 -1.99
CA SER A 44 4.52 -9.14 -2.16
C SER A 44 5.07 -9.32 -3.57
N ALA A 45 5.52 -8.21 -4.14
CA ALA A 45 6.25 -8.14 -5.40
C ALA A 45 7.77 -7.96 -5.18
N ASP A 46 8.22 -7.88 -3.93
CA ASP A 46 9.63 -7.71 -3.58
C ASP A 46 10.34 -9.06 -3.40
N GLU A 47 11.63 -9.12 -3.74
CA GLU A 47 12.46 -10.32 -3.49
C GLU A 47 12.66 -10.57 -1.99
N GLY A 48 12.72 -9.48 -1.21
CA GLY A 48 12.65 -9.52 0.25
C GLY A 48 11.20 -9.67 0.69
N PHE A 49 10.77 -10.90 0.98
CA PHE A 49 9.40 -11.19 1.44
C PHE A 49 9.05 -10.45 2.75
N ASP A 50 10.05 -10.26 3.62
CA ASP A 50 9.96 -9.40 4.80
C ASP A 50 10.48 -7.99 4.47
N GLY A 51 9.55 -7.06 4.27
CA GLY A 51 9.84 -5.65 4.02
C GLY A 51 10.03 -4.81 5.28
N THR A 52 10.02 -5.42 6.47
CA THR A 52 10.08 -4.70 7.76
C THR A 52 11.51 -4.52 8.27
N TYR A 53 11.77 -3.37 8.90
CA TYR A 53 13.00 -3.12 9.64
C TYR A 53 12.80 -3.46 11.12
N GLN A 54 13.64 -4.34 11.65
CA GLN A 54 13.51 -4.81 13.02
C GLN A 54 13.78 -3.69 14.04
N THR A 55 12.73 -3.28 14.76
CA THR A 55 12.79 -2.36 15.90
C THR A 55 12.66 -3.10 17.22
N ASN A 56 12.95 -2.45 18.34
CA ASN A 56 12.71 -3.04 19.66
C ASN A 56 11.21 -3.07 19.97
N VAL A 57 10.77 -4.12 20.67
CA VAL A 57 9.42 -4.26 21.21
C VAL A 57 9.33 -3.55 22.55
N VAL A 58 8.29 -2.75 22.75
CA VAL A 58 8.00 -2.11 24.03
C VAL A 58 7.11 -3.05 24.83
N VAL A 59 7.66 -3.63 25.90
CA VAL A 59 6.96 -4.54 26.79
C VAL A 59 6.59 -3.79 28.07
N ARG A 60 5.32 -3.83 28.45
CA ARG A 60 4.80 -3.24 29.70
C ARG A 60 4.69 -4.29 30.79
N ASN A 61 4.71 -3.85 32.06
CA ASN A 61 4.68 -4.74 33.23
C ASN A 61 3.44 -5.65 33.32
N ASN A 62 2.33 -5.24 32.68
CA ASN A 62 1.10 -6.03 32.59
C ASN A 62 1.14 -7.13 31.49
N GLY A 63 2.25 -7.27 30.77
CA GLY A 63 2.43 -8.24 29.68
C GLY A 63 2.04 -7.74 28.29
N SER A 64 1.51 -6.51 28.17
CA SER A 64 1.23 -5.89 26.86
C SER A 64 2.55 -5.61 26.14
N CYS A 65 2.65 -6.13 24.92
CA CYS A 65 3.79 -5.99 24.03
C CYS A 65 3.35 -5.18 22.81
N LEU A 66 4.03 -4.06 22.56
CA LEU A 66 3.79 -3.19 21.42
C LEU A 66 5.02 -3.24 20.49
N TYR A 67 4.79 -3.69 19.26
CA TYR A 67 5.80 -3.76 18.21
C TYR A 67 5.39 -2.89 17.03
N VAL A 68 6.27 -1.97 16.63
CA VAL A 68 5.96 -0.97 15.60
C VAL A 68 7.14 -0.90 14.62
N PRO A 69 7.31 -1.91 13.74
CA PRO A 69 8.33 -1.87 12.72
C PRO A 69 7.91 -0.97 11.54
N PRO A 70 8.77 -0.04 11.10
CA PRO A 70 8.61 0.59 9.80
C PRO A 70 9.05 -0.38 8.71
N GLY A 71 8.46 -0.29 7.53
CA GLY A 71 8.79 -1.15 6.40
C GLY A 71 8.51 -0.51 5.05
N ILE A 72 9.16 -1.06 4.02
CA ILE A 72 8.88 -0.71 2.62
C ILE A 72 8.17 -1.90 2.01
N PHE A 73 6.89 -1.73 1.69
CA PHE A 73 6.07 -2.77 1.10
C PHE A 73 5.89 -2.51 -0.39
N LYS A 74 6.17 -3.52 -1.21
CA LYS A 74 5.89 -3.51 -2.64
C LYS A 74 4.88 -4.62 -2.91
N SER A 75 3.66 -4.27 -3.28
CA SER A 75 2.61 -5.24 -3.60
C SER A 75 2.38 -5.33 -5.11
N THR A 76 1.92 -6.49 -5.57
CA THR A 76 1.40 -6.63 -6.93
C THR A 76 0.00 -6.02 -6.99
N CYS A 77 -0.18 -4.97 -7.80
CA CYS A 77 -1.46 -4.32 -8.02
C CYS A 77 -1.82 -4.35 -9.51
N LYS A 78 -3.07 -4.72 -9.82
CA LYS A 78 -3.59 -4.68 -11.19
C LYS A 78 -4.08 -3.27 -11.48
N ILE A 79 -3.38 -2.57 -12.36
CA ILE A 79 -3.71 -1.21 -12.79
C ILE A 79 -4.67 -1.27 -13.98
N ASP A 80 -5.79 -0.54 -13.90
CA ASP A 80 -6.73 -0.38 -15.00
C ASP A 80 -6.55 1.00 -15.65
N ILE A 81 -6.15 1.02 -16.93
CA ILE A 81 -5.82 2.24 -17.68
C ILE A 81 -6.91 2.66 -18.69
N THR A 82 -8.12 2.11 -18.57
CA THR A 82 -9.22 2.36 -19.53
C THR A 82 -9.55 3.85 -19.69
N TRP A 83 -9.49 4.63 -18.60
CA TRP A 83 -9.88 6.05 -18.57
C TRP A 83 -8.71 7.00 -18.36
N PHE A 84 -7.49 6.59 -18.74
CA PHE A 84 -6.29 7.40 -18.56
C PHE A 84 -6.45 8.81 -19.17
N PRO A 85 -6.08 9.90 -18.46
CA PRO A 85 -5.47 9.98 -17.13
C PRO A 85 -6.48 10.20 -15.97
N PHE A 86 -7.78 10.08 -16.22
CA PHE A 86 -8.86 10.28 -15.23
C PHE A 86 -9.23 8.96 -14.54
N ASP A 87 -8.22 8.28 -14.01
CA ASP A 87 -8.33 6.94 -13.43
C ASP A 87 -8.22 6.93 -11.90
N ASP A 88 -9.03 6.07 -11.28
CA ASP A 88 -8.93 5.69 -9.87
C ASP A 88 -8.37 4.27 -9.79
N GLN A 89 -7.33 4.07 -8.98
CA GLN A 89 -6.69 2.78 -8.77
C GLN A 89 -7.00 2.23 -7.38
N ARG A 90 -7.22 0.91 -7.32
CA ARG A 90 -7.50 0.16 -6.09
C ARG A 90 -6.46 -0.94 -5.95
N CYS A 91 -5.55 -0.78 -4.99
CA CYS A 91 -4.47 -1.73 -4.74
C CYS A 91 -4.66 -2.40 -3.39
N GLU A 92 -4.84 -3.72 -3.42
CA GLU A 92 -4.99 -4.53 -2.21
C GLU A 92 -3.60 -4.90 -1.65
N MET A 93 -3.47 -4.89 -0.33
CA MET A 93 -2.34 -5.44 0.41
C MET A 93 -2.87 -6.40 1.45
N LYS A 94 -2.50 -7.68 1.35
CA LYS A 94 -3.01 -8.75 2.20
C LYS A 94 -1.97 -9.12 3.23
N PHE A 95 -2.27 -8.92 4.50
CA PHE A 95 -1.42 -9.29 5.63
C PHE A 95 -2.04 -10.46 6.39
N GLY A 96 -1.23 -11.44 6.74
CA GLY A 96 -1.68 -12.61 7.48
C GLY A 96 -0.52 -13.31 8.18
N SER A 97 -0.83 -14.19 9.11
CA SER A 97 0.16 -15.11 9.67
C SER A 97 0.52 -16.18 8.65
N TRP A 98 1.81 -16.48 8.51
CA TRP A 98 2.26 -17.49 7.55
C TRP A 98 2.16 -18.91 8.09
N THR A 99 2.40 -19.10 9.39
CA THR A 99 2.51 -20.42 10.01
C THR A 99 1.37 -20.79 10.96
N TYR A 100 0.62 -19.81 11.48
CA TYR A 100 -0.46 -20.05 12.43
C TYR A 100 -1.83 -20.03 11.73
N ASP A 101 -2.70 -20.91 12.17
CA ASP A 101 -4.13 -20.87 11.85
C ASP A 101 -4.88 -19.88 12.78
N GLY A 102 -6.13 -19.61 12.44
CA GLY A 102 -6.99 -18.66 13.14
C GLY A 102 -7.46 -19.10 14.53
N PHE A 103 -7.31 -20.38 14.91
CA PHE A 103 -7.53 -20.81 16.29
C PHE A 103 -6.33 -20.52 17.19
N GLN A 104 -5.12 -20.44 16.62
CA GLN A 104 -3.89 -20.12 17.35
C GLN A 104 -3.61 -18.62 17.37
N LEU A 105 -3.84 -17.94 16.25
CA LEU A 105 -3.53 -16.53 16.08
C LEU A 105 -4.70 -15.81 15.40
N ASP A 106 -5.47 -15.07 16.19
CA ASP A 106 -6.57 -14.25 15.71
C ASP A 106 -6.13 -12.81 15.44
N LEU A 107 -6.00 -12.45 14.15
CA LEU A 107 -5.68 -11.09 13.73
C LEU A 107 -6.94 -10.21 13.76
N GLN A 108 -6.85 -9.11 14.49
CA GLN A 108 -7.93 -8.13 14.64
C GLN A 108 -7.46 -6.74 14.19
N LEU A 109 -8.36 -6.00 13.53
CA LEU A 109 -8.14 -4.61 13.17
C LEU A 109 -8.23 -3.74 14.43
N GLN A 110 -7.29 -2.82 14.60
CA GLN A 110 -7.34 -1.85 15.70
C GLN A 110 -8.48 -0.84 15.52
N ASP A 111 -8.76 -0.46 14.27
CA ASP A 111 -9.86 0.41 13.89
C ASP A 111 -10.60 -0.21 12.70
N GLU A 112 -11.94 -0.24 12.79
CA GLU A 112 -12.81 -0.74 11.72
C GLU A 112 -12.78 0.15 10.48
N THR A 113 -12.38 1.42 10.62
CA THR A 113 -12.29 2.35 9.47
C THR A 113 -11.12 2.05 8.53
N GLY A 114 -10.09 1.35 9.02
CA GLY A 114 -8.93 0.92 8.23
C GLY A 114 -7.61 1.51 8.70
N GLY A 115 -6.75 1.87 7.74
CA GLY A 115 -5.41 2.40 8.01
C GLY A 115 -5.43 3.87 8.42
N ASP A 116 -4.63 4.22 9.43
CA ASP A 116 -4.44 5.62 9.84
C ASP A 116 -3.68 6.40 8.77
N ILE A 117 -4.28 7.51 8.32
CA ILE A 117 -3.75 8.42 7.31
C ILE A 117 -3.27 9.76 7.90
N SER A 118 -3.29 9.91 9.23
CA SER A 118 -2.95 11.16 9.93
C SER A 118 -1.54 11.68 9.61
N SER A 119 -0.60 10.76 9.35
CA SER A 119 0.80 11.04 9.04
C SER A 119 1.14 10.91 7.54
N TYR A 120 0.12 10.85 6.67
CA TYR A 120 0.32 10.70 5.23
C TYR A 120 0.99 11.94 4.62
N VAL A 121 2.06 11.70 3.85
CA VAL A 121 2.75 12.73 3.07
C VAL A 121 2.15 12.77 1.67
N LEU A 122 1.66 13.94 1.27
CA LEU A 122 1.04 14.16 -0.04
C LEU A 122 1.99 13.81 -1.19
N ASN A 123 1.48 13.05 -2.16
CA ASN A 123 2.19 12.70 -3.38
C ASN A 123 1.83 13.67 -4.53
N GLY A 124 2.81 14.00 -5.37
CA GLY A 124 2.66 14.94 -6.48
C GLY A 124 1.94 14.36 -7.70
N GLU A 125 1.88 13.04 -7.84
CA GLU A 125 1.22 12.33 -8.94
C GLU A 125 -0.11 11.70 -8.49
N TRP A 126 -0.20 11.26 -7.23
CA TRP A 126 -1.34 10.53 -6.70
C TRP A 126 -2.00 11.24 -5.51
N GLU A 127 -3.32 11.28 -5.51
CA GLU A 127 -4.15 11.68 -4.39
C GLU A 127 -4.64 10.42 -3.66
N LEU A 128 -4.41 10.33 -2.36
CA LEU A 128 -4.92 9.22 -1.54
C LEU A 128 -6.36 9.50 -1.14
N LEU A 129 -7.29 8.67 -1.62
CA LEU A 129 -8.71 8.79 -1.31
C LEU A 129 -9.08 8.07 0.00
N GLY A 130 -8.40 6.97 0.31
CA GLY A 130 -8.60 6.22 1.55
C GLY A 130 -7.89 4.88 1.59
N VAL A 131 -7.82 4.29 2.78
CA VAL A 131 -7.20 2.97 3.03
C VAL A 131 -8.13 2.11 3.90
N PRO A 132 -9.33 1.71 3.43
CA PRO A 132 -10.18 0.81 4.18
C PRO A 132 -9.49 -0.54 4.45
N GLY A 133 -9.64 -1.02 5.68
CA GLY A 133 -9.18 -2.34 6.12
C GLY A 133 -10.36 -3.30 6.20
N LYS A 134 -10.17 -4.54 5.76
CA LYS A 134 -11.16 -5.60 5.88
C LYS A 134 -10.51 -6.86 6.43
N ARG A 135 -11.10 -7.42 7.48
CA ARG A 135 -10.77 -8.75 7.99
C ARG A 135 -11.49 -9.81 7.15
N ASN A 136 -10.77 -10.82 6.72
CA ASN A 136 -11.32 -11.98 6.01
C ASN A 136 -10.94 -13.25 6.77
N GLU A 137 -11.89 -14.19 6.83
CA GLU A 137 -11.67 -15.55 7.31
C GLU A 137 -11.81 -16.49 6.12
N ILE A 138 -10.73 -17.18 5.76
CA ILE A 138 -10.67 -18.07 4.60
C ILE A 138 -10.53 -19.51 5.10
N TYR A 139 -11.42 -20.38 4.66
CA TYR A 139 -11.30 -21.82 4.86
C TYR A 139 -10.75 -22.45 3.58
N TYR A 140 -9.60 -23.10 3.68
CA TYR A 140 -8.98 -23.80 2.55
C TYR A 140 -9.45 -25.25 2.50
N ASN A 141 -9.57 -25.83 1.31
CA ASN A 141 -10.00 -27.23 1.14
C ASN A 141 -9.03 -28.25 1.79
N CYS A 142 -7.79 -27.85 2.07
CA CYS A 142 -6.79 -28.72 2.68
C CYS A 142 -7.02 -28.94 4.19
N CYS A 143 -7.65 -27.99 4.88
CA CYS A 143 -7.60 -27.88 6.34
C CYS A 143 -8.95 -27.38 6.88
N PRO A 144 -9.50 -27.97 7.97
CA PRO A 144 -10.73 -27.50 8.59
C PRO A 144 -10.57 -26.17 9.34
N GLU A 145 -9.34 -25.74 9.62
CA GLU A 145 -9.03 -24.51 10.36
C GLU A 145 -9.18 -23.25 9.47
N PRO A 146 -9.68 -22.14 10.03
CA PRO A 146 -9.73 -20.86 9.33
C PRO A 146 -8.34 -20.24 9.24
N TYR A 147 -8.03 -19.59 8.13
CA TYR A 147 -6.87 -18.71 7.99
C TYR A 147 -7.35 -17.28 7.90
N ILE A 148 -6.81 -16.43 8.78
CA ILE A 148 -7.24 -15.04 8.91
C ILE A 148 -6.26 -14.13 8.18
N ASP A 149 -6.81 -13.26 7.34
CA ASP A 149 -6.06 -12.17 6.71
C ASP A 149 -6.75 -10.82 6.94
N ILE A 150 -5.93 -9.78 6.98
CA ILE A 150 -6.38 -8.40 6.94
C ILE A 150 -5.94 -7.81 5.60
N THR A 151 -6.92 -7.46 4.78
CA THR A 151 -6.71 -6.82 3.49
C THR A 151 -6.94 -5.32 3.61
N PHE A 152 -5.89 -4.53 3.39
CA PHE A 152 -5.99 -3.08 3.22
C PHE A 152 -6.10 -2.73 1.75
N THR A 153 -7.12 -1.95 1.37
CA THR A 153 -7.28 -1.48 -0.01
C THR A 153 -6.84 -0.03 -0.10
N ILE A 154 -5.70 0.23 -0.72
CA ILE A 154 -5.25 1.58 -1.02
C ILE A 154 -6.04 2.10 -2.22
N ILE A 155 -6.81 3.16 -2.02
CA ILE A 155 -7.57 3.82 -3.07
C ILE A 155 -6.86 5.13 -3.41
N ILE A 156 -6.33 5.25 -4.62
CA ILE A 156 -5.59 6.42 -5.10
C ILE A 156 -6.18 6.94 -6.41
N ARG A 157 -6.12 8.26 -6.61
CA ARG A 157 -6.56 8.96 -7.81
C ARG A 157 -5.39 9.67 -8.47
N ARG A 158 -5.27 9.57 -9.79
CA ARG A 158 -4.21 10.25 -10.53
C ARG A 158 -4.47 11.76 -10.63
N ARG A 159 -3.44 12.59 -10.40
CA ARG A 159 -3.48 14.02 -10.68
C ARG A 159 -3.31 14.26 -12.18
N THR A 160 -4.39 14.71 -12.82
CA THR A 160 -4.51 14.73 -14.29
C THR A 160 -3.83 15.91 -14.98
N LEU A 161 -3.54 17.00 -14.25
CA LEU A 161 -3.06 18.26 -14.82
C LEU A 161 -1.78 18.08 -15.65
N TYR A 162 -0.79 17.36 -15.14
CA TYR A 162 0.47 17.12 -15.85
C TYR A 162 0.26 16.40 -17.19
N TYR A 163 -0.55 15.33 -17.18
CA TYR A 163 -0.86 14.55 -18.38
C TYR A 163 -1.73 15.32 -19.36
N PHE A 164 -2.64 16.15 -18.87
CA PHE A 164 -3.46 16.98 -19.72
C PHE A 164 -2.62 17.98 -20.53
N PHE A 165 -1.73 18.74 -19.86
CA PHE A 165 -0.91 19.75 -20.54
C PHE A 165 0.20 19.16 -21.42
N ASN A 166 0.84 18.08 -20.99
CA ASN A 166 2.02 17.53 -21.69
C ASN A 166 1.71 16.40 -22.68
N LEU A 167 0.54 15.77 -22.58
CA LEU A 167 0.16 14.65 -23.46
C LEU A 167 -1.08 14.99 -24.29
N ILE A 168 -2.19 15.39 -23.65
CA ILE A 168 -3.47 15.60 -24.36
C ILE A 168 -3.40 16.83 -25.29
N ILE A 169 -2.93 17.98 -24.80
CA ILE A 169 -2.88 19.22 -25.60
C ILE A 169 -2.00 19.06 -26.87
N PRO A 170 -0.75 18.56 -26.79
CA PRO A 170 0.06 18.35 -28.00
C PRO A 170 -0.60 17.41 -29.02
N CYS A 171 -1.21 16.32 -28.57
CA CYS A 171 -1.92 15.40 -29.47
C CYS A 171 -3.10 16.08 -30.19
N VAL A 172 -3.89 16.88 -29.48
CA VAL A 172 -5.01 17.63 -30.07
C VAL A 172 -4.51 18.72 -31.03
N LEU A 173 -3.40 19.38 -30.71
CA LEU A 173 -2.78 20.37 -31.60
C LEU A 173 -2.26 19.72 -32.89
N ILE A 174 -1.57 18.58 -32.81
CA ILE A 174 -1.10 17.84 -33.99
C ILE A 174 -2.28 17.34 -34.82
N ALA A 175 -3.31 16.79 -34.19
CA ALA A 175 -4.52 16.34 -34.89
C ALA A 175 -5.26 17.49 -35.59
N SER A 176 -5.35 18.66 -34.96
CA SER A 176 -5.98 19.84 -35.57
C SER A 176 -5.12 20.42 -36.72
N MET A 177 -3.79 20.42 -36.58
CA MET A 177 -2.87 20.78 -37.67
C MET A 177 -3.00 19.84 -38.87
N ALA A 178 -3.16 18.53 -38.64
CA ALA A 178 -3.40 17.57 -39.71
C ALA A 178 -4.70 17.85 -40.47
N LEU A 179 -5.79 18.19 -39.77
CA LEU A 179 -7.05 18.59 -40.39
C LEU A 179 -6.92 19.87 -41.21
N LEU A 180 -6.21 20.89 -40.69
CA LEU A 180 -5.95 22.13 -41.41
C LEU A 180 -5.13 21.89 -42.70
N GLY A 181 -4.21 20.92 -42.70
CA GLY A 181 -3.46 20.52 -43.89
C GLY A 181 -4.35 20.08 -45.07
N PHE A 182 -5.51 19.47 -44.79
CA PHE A 182 -6.45 19.11 -45.85
C PHE A 182 -7.18 20.32 -46.44
N THR A 183 -7.35 21.40 -45.67
CA THR A 183 -8.01 22.64 -46.11
C THR A 183 -7.10 23.58 -46.91
N LEU A 184 -5.78 23.35 -46.91
CA LEU A 184 -4.83 24.20 -47.62
C LEU A 184 -4.89 23.94 -49.15
N PRO A 185 -5.05 24.98 -49.98
CA PRO A 185 -5.09 24.85 -51.43
C PRO A 185 -3.76 24.28 -51.96
N PRO A 186 -3.81 23.40 -52.98
CA PRO A 186 -2.64 22.67 -53.49
C PRO A 186 -1.58 23.56 -54.16
N ASP A 187 -1.93 24.80 -54.53
CA ASP A 187 -1.01 25.77 -55.13
C ASP A 187 0.00 26.35 -54.14
N SER A 188 -0.26 26.19 -52.83
CA SER A 188 0.68 26.53 -51.77
C SER A 188 1.60 25.33 -51.53
N GLY A 189 2.82 25.36 -52.06
CA GLY A 189 3.81 24.28 -51.98
C GLY A 189 4.15 23.79 -50.55
N GLU A 190 3.66 24.46 -49.52
CA GLU A 190 3.78 24.11 -48.10
C GLU A 190 2.93 22.90 -47.66
N LYS A 191 1.98 22.45 -48.49
CA LYS A 191 1.16 21.27 -48.18
C LYS A 191 1.98 19.99 -47.98
N LEU A 192 3.06 19.83 -48.75
CA LEU A 192 3.99 18.68 -48.65
C LEU A 192 4.92 18.78 -47.43
N SER A 193 5.26 20.00 -47.00
CA SER A 193 6.07 20.25 -45.79
C SER A 193 5.28 19.93 -44.50
N LEU A 194 4.00 20.29 -44.46
CA LEU A 194 3.12 20.03 -43.31
C LEU A 194 2.79 18.54 -43.12
N GLY A 195 2.63 17.78 -44.21
CA GLY A 195 2.46 16.32 -44.15
C GLY A 195 3.66 15.61 -43.53
N LYS A 196 4.87 15.91 -44.04
CA LYS A 196 6.14 15.36 -43.52
C LYS A 196 6.37 15.65 -42.04
N LEU A 197 5.96 16.82 -41.53
CA LEU A 197 6.08 17.19 -40.12
C LEU A 197 5.14 16.40 -39.21
N ASN A 198 3.96 16.02 -39.70
CA ASN A 198 2.97 15.25 -38.95
C ASN A 198 3.14 13.72 -39.12
N GLY A 199 4.15 13.26 -39.86
CA GLY A 199 4.41 11.84 -40.11
C GLY A 199 3.41 11.18 -41.07
N ILE A 200 2.76 11.96 -41.94
CA ILE A 200 1.85 11.51 -43.02
C ILE A 200 2.58 11.67 -44.36
#